data_AF-A0A511W6H6-F1
#
_entry.id   AF-A0A511W6H6-F1
#
_cell.length_a   1.000
_cell.length_b   1.000
_cell.length_c   1.000
_cell.angle_alpha   90.00
_cell.angle_beta   90.00
_cell.angle_gamma   90.00
#
_symmetry.space_group_name_H-M   'P 1'
#
loop_
_entity.id
_entity.type
_entity.pdbx_description
1 polymer ?
#
loop_
_entity_poly.entity_id
_entity_poly.type
_entity_poly.pdbx_seq_one_letter_code
_entity_poly.pdbx_strand_id
1 'polypeptide(L)'
;MKNDDFRVQFPLWNIALLLILTIWSYGVVYAIDLAVSDFEGVFYTTGQQVYVNWHMPSVLSLIIGQLALIAFFIIYFIKLRQYNKNNPGNELRPFTFLKPHELLEDDELFRQITERTTKKIYILYAQAIPVVIFLIMFLPTHRFLYIALLIGLLIAHNALYFWEIRKFMNGKTQLSHTSINAKKRLSKFTLVTIAIITFFALAFPTYQVVQIQTNQERMFEQFERCLEDGHEAILTEDSTVNCSKD
;
A
#
# COMPACT_ATOMS: atom_id res chain seq x y z
N MET A 1 -10.57 2.67 -32.77
CA MET A 1 -9.49 1.96 -32.04
C MET A 1 -9.86 0.49 -31.86
N LYS A 2 -8.90 -0.43 -31.95
CA LYS A 2 -9.10 -1.84 -31.53
C LYS A 2 -8.86 -1.96 -30.02
N ASN A 3 -9.52 -2.92 -29.37
CA ASN A 3 -9.33 -3.21 -27.94
C ASN A 3 -7.91 -3.66 -27.59
N ASP A 4 -7.13 -4.07 -28.59
CA ASP A 4 -5.75 -4.53 -28.44
C ASP A 4 -4.70 -3.41 -28.59
N ASP A 5 -5.14 -2.16 -28.68
CA ASP A 5 -4.19 -1.04 -28.72
C ASP A 5 -3.44 -0.94 -27.39
N PHE A 6 -2.12 -0.87 -27.48
CA PHE A 6 -1.21 -0.77 -26.34
C PHE A 6 -1.56 0.42 -25.43
N ARG A 7 -2.07 1.52 -26.02
CA ARG A 7 -2.50 2.73 -25.29
C ARG A 7 -3.67 2.46 -24.33
N VAL A 8 -4.62 1.61 -24.74
CA VAL A 8 -5.78 1.21 -23.90
C VAL A 8 -5.35 0.28 -22.77
N GLN A 9 -4.35 -0.56 -23.03
CA GLN A 9 -3.87 -1.56 -22.08
C GLN A 9 -2.85 -1.00 -21.09
N PHE A 10 -2.35 0.22 -21.29
CA PHE A 10 -1.35 0.84 -20.43
C PHE A 10 -1.71 0.82 -18.92
N PRO A 11 -2.95 1.14 -18.49
CA PRO A 11 -3.32 1.06 -17.08
C PRO A 11 -3.24 -0.38 -16.53
N LEU A 12 -3.46 -1.41 -17.35
CA LEU A 12 -3.28 -2.80 -16.95
C LEU A 12 -1.81 -3.13 -16.72
N TRP A 13 -0.90 -2.63 -17.57
CA TRP A 13 0.54 -2.76 -17.36
C TRP A 13 0.98 -2.10 -16.05
N ASN A 14 0.43 -0.93 -15.72
CA ASN A 14 0.67 -0.29 -14.42
C ASN A 14 0.16 -1.15 -13.25
N ILE A 15 -1.05 -1.72 -13.34
CA ILE A 15 -1.58 -2.61 -12.30
C ILE A 15 -0.67 -3.83 -12.12
N ALA A 16 -0.26 -4.47 -13.21
CA ALA A 16 0.64 -5.61 -13.16
C ALA A 16 1.98 -5.24 -12.49
N LEU A 17 2.56 -4.10 -12.85
CA LEU A 17 3.77 -3.59 -12.21
C LEU A 17 3.57 -3.35 -10.70
N LEU A 18 2.46 -2.71 -10.31
CA LEU A 18 2.14 -2.43 -8.91
C LEU A 18 1.94 -3.71 -8.09
N LEU A 19 1.35 -4.76 -8.67
CA LEU A 19 1.22 -6.07 -8.02
C LEU A 19 2.60 -6.72 -7.79
N ILE A 20 3.48 -6.67 -8.79
CA ILE A 20 4.85 -7.17 -8.65
C ILE A 20 5.61 -6.36 -7.58
N LEU A 21 5.48 -5.04 -7.61
CA LEU A 21 6.07 -4.14 -6.61
C LEU A 21 5.55 -4.42 -5.21
N THR A 22 4.30 -4.84 -5.05
CA THR A 22 3.76 -5.22 -3.73
C THR A 22 4.54 -6.41 -3.16
N ILE A 23 4.74 -7.46 -3.96
CA ILE A 23 5.49 -8.67 -3.55
C ILE A 23 6.94 -8.30 -3.23
N TRP A 24 7.59 -7.53 -4.11
CA TRP A 24 8.97 -7.10 -3.91
C TRP A 24 9.14 -6.20 -2.69
N SER A 25 8.19 -5.28 -2.45
CA SER A 25 8.24 -4.34 -1.33
C SER A 25 8.19 -5.04 0.03
N TYR A 26 7.56 -6.22 0.14
CA TYR A 26 7.56 -6.99 1.38
C TYR A 26 8.97 -7.34 1.83
N GLY A 27 9.78 -7.90 0.91
CA GLY A 27 11.17 -8.26 1.20
C GLY A 27 12.06 -7.04 1.42
N VAL A 28 11.83 -5.95 0.69
CA VAL A 28 12.59 -4.70 0.85
C VAL A 28 12.32 -4.04 2.20
N VAL A 29 11.06 -3.95 2.62
CA VAL A 29 10.71 -3.38 3.93
C VAL A 29 11.37 -4.17 5.03
N TYR A 30 11.31 -5.51 4.98
CA TYR A 30 11.97 -6.37 5.95
C TYR A 30 13.50 -6.16 5.97
N ALA A 31 14.13 -6.06 4.79
CA ALA A 31 15.57 -5.84 4.69
C ALA A 31 15.98 -4.47 5.24
N ILE A 32 15.17 -3.43 5.03
CA ILE A 32 15.41 -2.09 5.58
C ILE A 32 15.21 -2.10 7.09
N ASP A 33 14.14 -2.69 7.61
CA ASP A 33 13.87 -2.77 9.05
C ASP A 33 15.01 -3.52 9.76
N LEU A 34 15.56 -4.56 9.12
CA LEU A 34 16.72 -5.26 9.63
C LEU A 34 18.00 -4.40 9.65
N ALA A 35 18.23 -3.64 8.57
CA ALA A 35 19.40 -2.76 8.45
C ALA A 35 19.35 -1.56 9.40
N VAL A 36 18.15 -1.10 9.78
CA VAL A 36 17.94 0.03 10.69
C VAL A 36 17.95 -0.42 12.17
N SER A 37 17.60 -1.68 12.45
CA SER A 37 17.52 -2.22 13.82
C SER A 37 18.74 -3.05 14.21
N ASP A 38 19.92 -2.77 13.64
CA ASP A 38 21.21 -3.41 13.94
C ASP A 38 21.20 -4.95 14.06
N PHE A 39 20.36 -5.62 13.26
CA PHE A 39 20.20 -7.09 13.26
C PHE A 39 19.71 -7.72 14.57
N GLU A 40 19.13 -6.94 15.48
CA GLU A 40 18.67 -7.39 16.81
C GLU A 40 17.62 -8.52 16.75
N GLY A 41 16.91 -8.65 15.62
CA GLY A 41 15.96 -9.75 15.36
C GLY A 41 16.49 -10.93 14.53
N VAL A 42 17.72 -10.86 14.01
CA VAL A 42 18.32 -11.92 13.17
C VAL A 42 19.29 -12.79 13.95
N PHE A 43 20.02 -12.22 14.91
CA PHE A 43 20.94 -12.99 15.74
C PHE A 43 20.40 -13.07 17.16
N TYR A 44 20.03 -14.27 17.60
CA TYR A 44 19.72 -14.52 19.00
C TYR A 44 20.68 -15.57 19.57
N THR A 45 21.09 -15.34 20.81
CA THR A 45 22.02 -16.22 21.53
C THR A 45 21.22 -17.13 22.44
N THR A 46 21.28 -18.45 22.18
CA THR A 46 20.79 -19.45 23.13
C THR A 46 22.02 -20.22 23.63
N GLY A 47 22.51 -19.82 24.81
CA GLY A 47 23.77 -20.34 25.36
C GLY A 47 25.00 -19.81 24.61
N GLN A 48 25.93 -20.70 24.25
CA GLN A 48 27.20 -20.38 23.57
C GLN A 48 27.12 -20.42 22.03
N GLN A 49 25.93 -20.60 21.47
CA GLN A 49 25.72 -20.70 20.02
C GLN A 49 24.87 -19.53 19.52
N VAL A 50 25.28 -18.95 18.40
CA VAL A 50 24.57 -17.89 17.69
C VAL A 50 23.65 -18.52 16.67
N TYR A 51 22.34 -18.30 16.80
CA TYR A 51 21.34 -18.76 15.84
C TYR A 51 20.93 -17.60 14.92
N VAL A 52 20.71 -17.92 13.64
CA VAL A 52 20.29 -16.95 12.62
C VAL A 52 18.83 -17.17 12.28
N ASN A 53 17.97 -16.22 12.63
CA ASN A 53 16.56 -16.25 12.28
C ASN A 53 16.34 -15.69 10.87
N TRP A 54 16.44 -16.56 9.87
CA TRP A 54 16.08 -16.21 8.51
C TRP A 54 14.55 -16.18 8.36
N HIS A 55 13.97 -14.98 8.23
CA HIS A 55 12.58 -14.84 7.83
C HIS A 55 12.41 -15.21 6.35
N MET A 56 12.31 -16.51 6.09
CA MET A 56 12.27 -17.13 4.76
C MET A 56 11.26 -16.48 3.80
N PRO A 57 10.02 -16.13 4.21
CA PRO A 57 9.07 -15.45 3.33
C PRO A 57 9.59 -14.12 2.78
N SER A 58 10.31 -13.34 3.59
CA SER A 58 10.84 -12.03 3.18
C SER A 58 11.93 -12.19 2.14
N VAL A 59 12.87 -13.10 2.38
CA VAL A 59 13.97 -13.39 1.44
C VAL A 59 13.42 -13.91 0.11
N LEU A 60 12.48 -14.85 0.16
CA LEU A 60 11.83 -15.39 -1.04
C LEU A 60 11.11 -14.29 -1.83
N SER A 61 10.38 -13.41 -1.15
CA SER A 61 9.65 -12.31 -1.80
C SER A 61 10.58 -11.34 -2.53
N LEU A 62 11.78 -11.10 -1.99
CA LEU A 62 12.79 -10.22 -2.60
C LEU A 62 13.32 -10.86 -3.90
N ILE A 63 13.72 -12.14 -3.85
CA ILE A 63 14.25 -12.87 -5.02
C ILE A 63 13.17 -13.00 -6.11
N ILE A 64 11.99 -13.50 -5.76
CA ILE A 64 10.87 -13.69 -6.71
C ILE A 64 10.43 -12.34 -7.27
N GLY A 65 10.27 -11.33 -6.41
CA GLY A 65 9.89 -9.98 -6.83
C GLY A 65 10.92 -9.39 -7.79
N GLN A 66 12.22 -9.56 -7.53
CA GLN A 66 13.28 -9.05 -8.39
C GLN A 66 13.26 -9.74 -9.76
N LEU A 67 13.14 -11.06 -9.80
CA LEU A 67 13.03 -11.82 -11.05
C LEU A 67 11.78 -11.42 -11.84
N ALA A 68 10.65 -11.24 -11.17
CA ALA A 68 9.40 -10.80 -11.79
C ALA A 68 9.51 -9.37 -12.37
N LEU A 69 10.17 -8.45 -11.67
CA LEU A 69 10.44 -7.09 -12.18
C LEU A 69 11.30 -7.14 -13.45
N ILE A 70 12.39 -7.91 -13.43
CA ILE A 70 13.27 -8.07 -14.60
C ILE A 70 12.47 -8.63 -15.78
N ALA A 71 11.72 -9.71 -15.57
CA ALA A 71 10.88 -10.31 -16.60
C ALA A 71 9.83 -9.32 -17.14
N PHE A 72 9.18 -8.56 -16.25
CA PHE A 72 8.19 -7.55 -16.63
C PHE A 72 8.79 -6.49 -17.55
N PHE A 73 9.94 -5.91 -17.18
CA PHE A 73 10.60 -4.88 -18.01
C PHE A 73 11.05 -5.42 -19.37
N ILE A 74 11.54 -6.66 -19.43
CA ILE A 74 11.90 -7.31 -20.70
C ILE A 74 10.66 -7.45 -21.61
N ILE A 75 9.57 -8.01 -21.08
CA ILE A 75 8.33 -8.22 -21.84
C ILE A 75 7.75 -6.87 -22.30
N TYR A 76 7.71 -5.89 -21.40
CA TYR A 76 7.23 -4.54 -21.69
C TYR A 76 8.04 -3.90 -22.82
N PHE A 77 9.37 -3.98 -22.76
CA PHE A 77 10.24 -3.41 -23.78
C PHE A 77 10.04 -4.08 -25.15
N ILE A 78 9.90 -5.41 -25.18
CA ILE A 78 9.61 -6.16 -26.42
C ILE A 78 8.28 -5.68 -27.02
N LYS A 79 7.22 -5.57 -26.20
CA LYS A 79 5.90 -5.11 -26.63
C LYS A 79 5.92 -3.67 -27.14
N LEU A 80 6.62 -2.78 -26.44
CA LEU A 80 6.78 -1.39 -26.86
C LEU A 80 7.50 -1.29 -28.21
N ARG A 81 8.59 -2.04 -28.39
CA ARG A 81 9.34 -2.06 -29.65
C ARG A 81 8.49 -2.59 -30.81
N GLN A 82 7.70 -3.64 -30.57
CA GLN A 82 6.75 -4.16 -31.55
C GLN A 82 5.68 -3.12 -31.93
N TYR A 83 5.14 -2.40 -30.94
CA TYR A 83 4.16 -1.34 -31.17
C TYR A 83 4.73 -0.20 -31.99
N ASN A 84 5.92 0.31 -31.65
CA ASN A 84 6.57 1.41 -32.37
C ASN A 84 6.91 1.02 -33.81
N LYS A 85 7.36 -0.23 -34.05
CA LYS A 85 7.62 -0.74 -35.40
C LYS A 85 6.36 -0.75 -36.27
N ASN A 86 5.21 -1.05 -35.68
CA ASN A 86 3.93 -1.12 -36.38
C ASN A 86 3.24 0.26 -36.53
N ASN A 87 3.64 1.25 -35.73
CA ASN A 87 3.07 2.60 -35.73
C ASN A 87 4.18 3.68 -35.78
N PRO A 88 4.96 3.76 -36.88
CA PRO A 88 6.10 4.67 -36.99
C PRO A 88 5.69 6.16 -36.98
N GLY A 89 4.43 6.48 -37.33
CA GLY A 89 3.91 7.85 -37.24
C GLY A 89 3.53 8.30 -35.83
N ASN A 90 3.56 7.39 -34.85
CA ASN A 90 2.97 7.56 -33.52
C ASN A 90 3.81 6.85 -32.44
N GLU A 91 5.13 7.02 -32.50
CA GLU A 91 6.09 6.34 -31.64
C GLU A 91 5.94 6.71 -30.16
N LEU A 92 5.90 5.70 -29.30
CA LEU A 92 5.90 5.86 -27.86
C LEU A 92 7.32 5.78 -27.32
N ARG A 93 7.72 6.73 -26.48
CA ARG A 93 9.08 6.74 -25.89
C ARG A 93 9.24 5.61 -24.84
N PRO A 94 10.46 5.07 -24.64
CA PRO A 94 10.72 4.01 -23.65
C PRO A 94 10.26 4.35 -22.22
N PHE A 95 10.37 5.62 -21.85
CA PHE A 95 10.01 6.14 -20.53
C PHE A 95 8.60 6.74 -20.46
N THR A 96 7.66 6.24 -21.27
CA THR A 96 6.27 6.71 -21.24
C THR A 96 5.59 6.47 -19.87
N PHE A 97 6.18 5.68 -18.95
CA PHE A 97 5.74 5.64 -17.55
C PHE A 97 5.97 6.95 -16.77
N LEU A 98 7.01 7.71 -17.11
CA LEU A 98 7.36 8.96 -16.40
C LEU A 98 6.64 10.19 -16.96
N LYS A 99 6.12 10.09 -18.19
CA LYS A 99 5.29 11.13 -18.79
C LYS A 99 3.84 10.65 -18.74
N PRO A 100 2.95 11.29 -17.97
CA PRO A 100 1.54 10.91 -17.94
C PRO A 100 1.04 10.81 -19.39
N HIS A 101 0.50 9.65 -19.77
CA HIS A 101 -0.13 9.48 -21.09
C HIS A 101 -1.32 10.46 -21.26
N GLU A 102 -1.77 11.06 -20.16
CA GLU A 102 -2.67 12.22 -20.12
C GLU A 102 -2.14 13.47 -20.86
N LEU A 103 -0.84 13.53 -21.22
CA LEU A 103 -0.26 14.63 -22.02
C LEU A 103 -0.07 14.28 -23.50
N LEU A 104 -0.59 13.14 -23.95
CA LEU A 104 -0.78 12.81 -25.36
C LEU A 104 -2.28 12.97 -25.70
N GLU A 105 -2.82 14.16 -25.41
CA GLU A 105 -4.18 14.57 -25.79
C GLU A 105 -4.25 14.92 -27.29
N ASP A 106 -3.69 14.08 -28.16
CA ASP A 106 -3.74 14.32 -29.60
C ASP A 106 -5.16 14.11 -30.17
N ASP A 107 -6.05 13.49 -29.37
CA ASP A 107 -7.42 13.16 -29.75
C ASP A 107 -8.41 13.63 -28.67
N GLU A 108 -9.44 14.33 -29.13
CA GLU A 108 -10.47 15.00 -28.33
C GLU A 108 -11.27 14.04 -27.45
N LEU A 109 -11.37 12.76 -27.86
CA LEU A 109 -11.98 11.70 -27.06
C LEU A 109 -11.19 11.43 -25.77
N PHE A 110 -9.87 11.33 -25.85
CA PHE A 110 -9.03 11.01 -24.69
C PHE A 110 -9.04 12.14 -23.67
N ARG A 111 -9.06 13.40 -24.12
CA ARG A 111 -9.16 14.56 -23.23
C ARG A 111 -10.43 14.51 -22.37
N GLN A 112 -11.59 14.16 -22.95
CA GLN A 112 -12.84 14.05 -22.21
C GLN A 112 -12.82 12.89 -21.20
N ILE A 113 -12.21 11.76 -21.56
CA ILE A 113 -12.04 10.62 -20.67
C ILE A 113 -11.17 11.00 -19.48
N THR A 114 -10.02 11.66 -19.74
CA THR A 114 -9.11 12.14 -18.71
C THR A 114 -9.84 13.09 -17.77
N GLU A 115 -10.49 14.16 -18.27
CA GLU A 115 -11.15 15.15 -17.41
C GLU A 115 -12.20 14.51 -16.48
N ARG A 116 -13.00 13.57 -17.00
CA ARG A 116 -14.00 12.87 -16.20
C ARG A 116 -13.36 11.93 -15.18
N THR A 117 -12.30 11.23 -15.57
CA THR A 117 -11.64 10.25 -14.70
C THR A 117 -10.85 10.96 -13.61
N THR A 118 -10.14 12.04 -13.92
CA THR A 118 -9.41 12.87 -12.96
C THR A 118 -10.33 13.39 -11.87
N LYS A 119 -11.56 13.82 -12.20
CA LYS A 119 -12.56 14.21 -11.18
C LYS A 119 -12.89 13.07 -10.21
N LYS A 120 -13.04 11.83 -10.71
CA LYS A 120 -13.31 10.66 -9.85
C LYS A 120 -12.10 10.28 -9.01
N ILE A 121 -10.91 10.31 -9.60
CA ILE A 121 -9.65 10.01 -8.94
C ILE A 121 -9.38 11.05 -7.84
N TYR A 122 -9.63 12.33 -8.10
CA TYR A 122 -9.53 13.38 -7.10
C TYR A 122 -10.41 13.08 -5.88
N ILE A 123 -11.68 12.69 -6.10
CA ILE A 123 -12.58 12.30 -5.01
C ILE A 123 -12.04 11.07 -4.26
N LEU A 124 -11.49 10.08 -4.97
CA LEU A 124 -10.88 8.90 -4.38
C LEU A 124 -9.72 9.28 -3.45
N TYR A 125 -8.75 10.07 -3.91
CA TYR A 125 -7.60 10.47 -3.09
C TYR A 125 -7.99 11.39 -1.94
N ALA A 126 -8.92 12.33 -2.16
CA ALA A 126 -9.41 13.22 -1.12
C ALA A 126 -10.04 12.46 0.06
N GLN A 127 -10.63 11.28 -0.19
CA GLN A 127 -11.22 10.44 0.84
C GLN A 127 -10.24 9.39 1.38
N ALA A 128 -9.45 8.78 0.50
CA ALA A 128 -8.55 7.68 0.87
C ALA A 128 -7.34 8.16 1.68
N ILE A 129 -6.76 9.32 1.36
CA ILE A 129 -5.56 9.82 2.05
C ILE A 129 -5.84 10.04 3.55
N PRO A 130 -6.91 10.76 3.97
CA PRO A 130 -7.24 10.90 5.39
C PRO A 130 -7.44 9.57 6.11
N VAL A 131 -8.06 8.58 5.43
CA VAL A 131 -8.24 7.23 5.98
C VAL A 131 -6.90 6.53 6.17
N VAL A 132 -6.01 6.59 5.18
CA VAL A 132 -4.67 5.99 5.28
C VAL A 132 -3.85 6.66 6.38
N ILE A 133 -3.88 7.99 6.50
CA ILE A 133 -3.21 8.73 7.58
C ILE A 133 -3.77 8.31 8.95
N PHE A 134 -5.10 8.21 9.07
CA PHE A 134 -5.75 7.73 10.27
C PHE A 134 -5.30 6.30 10.63
N LEU A 135 -5.25 5.39 9.66
CA LEU A 135 -4.74 4.03 9.88
C LEU A 135 -3.27 4.04 10.32
N ILE A 136 -2.42 4.88 9.71
CA ILE A 136 -1.00 5.01 10.10
C ILE A 136 -0.83 5.51 11.53
N MET A 137 -1.61 6.51 11.93
CA MET A 137 -1.47 7.13 13.24
C MET A 137 -1.99 6.24 14.37
N PHE A 138 -3.10 5.52 14.13
CA PHE A 138 -3.79 4.81 15.18
C PHE A 138 -3.49 3.31 15.21
N LEU A 139 -3.07 2.68 14.11
CA LEU A 139 -2.93 1.22 14.05
C LEU A 139 -1.45 0.82 14.06
N PRO A 140 -0.76 0.60 15.20
CA PRO A 140 0.65 0.24 15.24
C PRO A 140 0.88 -1.12 14.58
N THR A 141 1.12 -1.08 13.28
CA THR A 141 1.22 -2.24 12.40
C THR A 141 2.51 -2.18 11.62
N HIS A 142 2.88 -3.33 11.05
CA HIS A 142 4.09 -3.45 10.26
C HIS A 142 4.09 -2.45 9.10
N ARG A 143 5.22 -1.75 8.87
CA ARG A 143 5.36 -0.70 7.85
C ARG A 143 4.89 -1.11 6.46
N PHE A 144 5.10 -2.38 6.12
CA PHE A 144 4.60 -3.02 4.90
C PHE A 144 3.10 -2.81 4.66
N LEU A 145 2.26 -2.85 5.70
CA LEU A 145 0.81 -2.69 5.55
C LEU A 145 0.46 -1.33 4.95
N TYR A 146 1.14 -0.27 5.39
CA TYR A 146 0.91 1.08 4.86
C TYR A 146 1.36 1.22 3.42
N ILE A 147 2.52 0.63 3.07
CA ILE A 147 3.00 0.59 1.69
C ILE A 147 2.02 -0.18 0.80
N ALA A 148 1.53 -1.33 1.27
CA ALA A 148 0.54 -2.13 0.56
C ALA A 148 -0.79 -1.38 0.37
N LEU A 149 -1.25 -0.61 1.37
CA LEU A 149 -2.45 0.24 1.25
C LEU A 149 -2.26 1.35 0.21
N LEU A 150 -1.11 2.02 0.21
CA LEU A 150 -0.78 3.04 -0.80
C LEU A 150 -0.69 2.45 -2.21
N ILE A 151 -0.07 1.27 -2.36
CA ILE A 151 -0.04 0.55 -3.64
C ILE A 151 -1.46 0.13 -4.05
N GLY A 152 -2.28 -0.35 -3.12
CA GLY A 152 -3.69 -0.68 -3.37
C GLY A 152 -4.49 0.52 -3.86
N LEU A 153 -4.25 1.71 -3.32
CA LEU A 153 -4.83 2.97 -3.79
C LEU A 153 -4.39 3.30 -5.23
N LEU A 154 -3.11 3.08 -5.56
CA LEU A 154 -2.60 3.25 -6.93
C LEU A 154 -3.20 2.22 -7.90
N ILE A 155 -3.43 0.98 -7.46
CA ILE A 155 -4.12 -0.05 -8.26
C ILE A 155 -5.56 0.39 -8.51
N ALA A 156 -6.28 0.87 -7.50
CA ALA A 156 -7.64 1.37 -7.63
C ALA A 156 -7.74 2.56 -8.60
N HIS A 157 -6.77 3.49 -8.54
CA HIS A 157 -6.64 4.57 -9.51
C HIS A 157 -6.53 4.02 -10.93
N ASN A 158 -5.56 3.14 -11.21
CA ASN A 158 -5.36 2.59 -12.56
C ASN A 158 -6.56 1.74 -13.03
N ALA A 159 -7.24 1.04 -12.12
CA ALA A 159 -8.43 0.24 -12.43
C ALA A 159 -9.63 1.13 -12.81
N LEU A 160 -9.86 2.23 -12.09
CA LEU A 160 -10.89 3.21 -12.43
C LEU A 160 -10.64 3.82 -13.82
N TYR A 161 -9.39 4.17 -14.10
CA TYR A 161 -9.00 4.72 -15.39
C TYR A 161 -9.24 3.70 -16.53
N PHE A 162 -8.84 2.44 -16.33
CA PHE A 162 -9.10 1.35 -17.29
C PHE A 162 -10.60 1.15 -17.56
N TRP A 163 -11.42 1.13 -16.51
CA TRP A 163 -12.87 0.94 -16.66
C TRP A 163 -13.53 2.10 -17.39
N GLU A 164 -13.09 3.34 -17.15
CA GLU A 164 -13.65 4.49 -17.87
C GLU A 164 -13.30 4.41 -19.36
N ILE A 165 -12.04 4.13 -19.72
CA ILE A 165 -11.65 3.93 -21.14
C ILE A 165 -12.52 2.85 -21.78
N ARG A 166 -12.67 1.69 -21.14
CA ARG A 166 -13.44 0.57 -21.70
C ARG A 166 -14.92 0.93 -21.87
N LYS A 167 -15.48 1.75 -20.98
CA LYS A 167 -16.87 2.21 -21.07
C LYS A 167 -17.09 3.10 -22.29
N PHE A 168 -16.16 4.03 -22.55
CA PHE A 168 -16.19 4.89 -23.72
C PHE A 168 -15.98 4.11 -25.03
N MET A 169 -15.03 3.18 -25.05
CA MET A 169 -14.78 2.31 -26.21
C MET A 169 -15.99 1.45 -26.61
N ASN A 170 -16.79 1.01 -25.62
CA ASN A 170 -17.98 0.20 -25.87
C ASN A 170 -19.22 1.02 -26.26
N GLY A 171 -19.10 2.34 -26.47
CA GLY A 171 -20.22 3.21 -26.89
C GLY A 171 -21.34 3.33 -25.85
N LYS A 172 -21.13 2.85 -24.62
CA LYS A 172 -22.15 2.88 -23.53
C LYS A 172 -22.26 4.25 -22.85
N THR A 173 -21.53 5.24 -23.34
CA THR A 173 -21.53 6.59 -22.80
C THR A 173 -22.27 7.49 -23.76
N GLN A 174 -23.59 7.63 -23.59
CA GLN A 174 -24.23 8.85 -24.06
C GLN A 174 -23.66 10.00 -23.22
N LEU A 175 -23.13 11.02 -23.90
CA LEU A 175 -22.79 12.32 -23.32
C LEU A 175 -24.08 12.96 -22.82
N SER A 176 -24.55 12.50 -21.67
CA SER A 176 -25.62 13.17 -20.98
C SER A 176 -25.02 14.45 -20.41
N HIS A 177 -25.29 15.57 -21.07
CA HIS A 177 -25.30 16.91 -20.47
C HIS A 177 -26.39 16.93 -19.38
N THR A 178 -26.28 16.08 -18.35
CA THR A 178 -27.07 16.27 -17.15
C THR A 178 -26.33 17.31 -16.34
N SER A 179 -26.88 18.52 -16.32
CA SER A 179 -26.51 19.52 -15.32
C SER A 179 -26.44 18.83 -13.97
N ILE A 180 -25.27 18.92 -13.33
CA ILE A 180 -25.09 18.42 -11.98
C ILE A 180 -25.97 19.31 -11.10
N ASN A 181 -27.22 18.90 -10.92
CA ASN A 181 -28.05 19.40 -9.84
C ASN A 181 -27.34 18.97 -8.55
N ALA A 182 -26.56 19.91 -8.00
CA ALA A 182 -25.87 19.82 -6.73
C ALA A 182 -26.86 19.84 -5.57
N LYS A 183 -27.80 18.89 -5.55
CA LYS A 183 -28.50 18.51 -4.31
C LYS A 183 -27.56 17.53 -3.61
N LYS A 184 -26.73 18.08 -2.71
CA LYS A 184 -25.88 17.33 -1.76
C LYS A 184 -26.75 16.35 -0.97
N ARG A 185 -27.01 15.17 -1.53
CA ARG A 185 -27.41 14.00 -0.77
C ARG A 185 -26.11 13.30 -0.44
N LEU A 186 -25.60 13.54 0.78
CA LEU A 186 -24.45 12.84 1.31
C LEU A 186 -24.65 11.36 1.00
N SER A 187 -23.80 10.80 0.15
CA SER A 187 -23.96 9.43 -0.31
C SER A 187 -24.01 8.53 0.94
N LYS A 188 -24.96 7.59 1.00
CA LYS A 188 -25.00 6.63 2.11
C LYS A 188 -23.63 5.99 2.32
N PHE A 189 -22.86 5.82 1.24
CA PHE A 189 -21.48 5.38 1.28
C PHE A 189 -20.59 6.31 2.13
N THR A 190 -20.58 7.62 1.86
CA THR A 190 -19.79 8.60 2.63
C THR A 190 -20.20 8.68 4.10
N LEU A 191 -21.49 8.53 4.40
CA LEU A 191 -21.98 8.54 5.78
C LEU A 191 -21.54 7.29 6.55
N VAL A 192 -21.55 6.13 5.88
CA VAL A 192 -21.01 4.87 6.42
C VAL A 192 -19.50 4.93 6.58
N THR A 193 -18.75 5.53 5.65
CA THR A 193 -17.29 5.68 5.80
C THR A 193 -16.96 6.56 7.00
N ILE A 194 -17.66 7.69 7.16
CA ILE A 194 -17.47 8.57 8.32
C ILE A 194 -17.82 7.82 9.62
N ALA A 195 -18.93 7.09 9.66
CA ALA A 195 -19.32 6.32 10.84
C ALA A 195 -18.28 5.25 11.22
N ILE A 196 -17.74 4.52 10.25
CA ILE A 196 -16.70 3.51 10.46
C ILE A 196 -15.42 4.17 10.98
N ILE A 197 -14.96 5.26 10.34
CA ILE A 197 -13.78 6.00 10.78
C ILE A 197 -13.96 6.51 12.22
N THR A 198 -15.12 7.09 12.52
CA THR A 198 -15.41 7.63 13.87
C THR A 198 -15.47 6.51 14.91
N PHE A 199 -16.05 5.35 14.56
CA PHE A 199 -16.08 4.19 15.45
C PHE A 199 -14.66 3.67 15.75
N PHE A 200 -13.83 3.46 14.73
CA PHE A 200 -12.44 3.03 14.94
C PHE A 200 -11.61 4.11 15.66
N ALA A 201 -11.86 5.39 15.41
CA ALA A 201 -11.20 6.51 16.09
C ALA A 201 -11.49 6.60 17.58
N LEU A 202 -12.65 6.11 18.02
CA LEU A 202 -13.02 6.11 19.44
C LEU A 202 -12.71 4.78 20.12
N ALA A 203 -13.00 3.65 19.46
CA ALA A 203 -12.83 2.33 20.04
C ALA A 203 -11.35 1.90 20.15
N PHE A 204 -10.52 2.29 19.18
CA PHE A 204 -9.13 1.83 19.15
C PHE A 204 -8.23 2.48 20.21
N PRO A 205 -8.29 3.80 20.45
CA PRO A 205 -7.54 4.40 21.55
C PRO A 205 -7.97 3.85 22.90
N THR A 206 -9.27 3.63 23.11
CA THR A 206 -9.75 3.02 24.35
C THR A 206 -9.22 1.60 24.52
N TYR A 207 -9.16 0.81 23.45
CA TYR A 207 -8.58 -0.54 23.49
C TYR A 207 -7.08 -0.51 23.80
N GLN A 208 -6.32 0.39 23.18
CA GLN A 208 -4.89 0.60 23.45
C GLN A 208 -4.63 1.02 24.90
N VAL A 209 -5.40 1.97 25.42
CA VAL A 209 -5.28 2.43 26.81
C VAL A 209 -5.57 1.30 27.79
N VAL A 210 -6.61 0.49 27.54
CA VAL A 210 -6.91 -0.69 28.37
C VAL A 210 -5.80 -1.73 28.29
N GLN A 211 -5.23 -1.99 27.11
CA GLN A 211 -4.08 -2.89 26.96
C GLN A 211 -2.85 -2.40 27.71
N ILE A 212 -2.52 -1.11 27.62
CA ILE A 212 -1.41 -0.51 28.36
C ILE A 212 -1.64 -0.65 29.87
N GLN A 213 -2.84 -0.34 30.35
CA GLN A 213 -3.15 -0.41 31.77
C GLN A 213 -3.07 -1.85 32.30
N THR A 214 -3.65 -2.81 31.59
CA THR A 214 -3.58 -4.23 31.99
C THR A 214 -2.16 -4.79 31.96
N ASN A 215 -1.32 -4.36 31.01
CA ASN A 215 0.09 -4.75 30.98
C ASN A 215 0.88 -4.10 32.12
N GLN A 216 0.59 -2.84 32.47
CA GLN A 216 1.20 -2.19 33.63
C GLN A 216 0.81 -2.85 34.94
N GLU A 217 -0.47 -3.20 35.13
CA GLU A 217 -0.93 -3.91 36.33
C GLU A 217 -0.22 -5.26 36.49
N ARG A 218 -0.08 -6.05 35.42
CA ARG A 218 0.68 -7.33 35.47
C ARG A 218 2.16 -7.12 35.78
N MET A 219 2.76 -6.05 35.26
CA MET A 219 4.15 -5.70 35.56
C MET A 219 4.33 -5.35 37.04
N PHE A 220 3.41 -4.55 37.60
CA PHE A 220 3.43 -4.21 39.03
C PHE A 220 3.25 -5.44 39.91
N GLU A 221 2.32 -6.35 39.59
CA GLU A 221 2.16 -7.61 40.34
C GLU A 221 3.43 -8.48 40.31
N GLN A 222 4.10 -8.57 39.16
CA GLN A 222 5.36 -9.30 39.05
C GLN A 222 6.48 -8.63 39.86
N PHE A 223 6.52 -7.30 39.85
CA PHE A 223 7.48 -6.52 40.62
C PHE A 223 7.27 -6.66 42.13
N GLU A 224 6.03 -6.61 42.60
CA GLU A 224 5.69 -6.80 44.02
C GLU A 224 6.05 -8.21 44.51
N ARG A 225 5.69 -9.28 43.77
CA ARG A 225 6.08 -10.65 44.14
C ARG A 225 7.59 -10.82 44.22
N CYS A 226 8.31 -10.20 43.30
CA CYS A 226 9.77 -10.23 43.27
C CYS A 226 10.38 -9.65 44.55
N LEU A 227 9.85 -8.51 45.01
CA LEU A 227 10.28 -7.86 46.23
C LEU A 227 9.86 -8.62 47.50
N GLU A 228 8.66 -9.22 47.51
CA GLU A 228 8.19 -10.06 48.63
C GLU A 228 9.05 -11.32 48.82
N ASP A 229 9.53 -11.93 47.73
CA ASP A 229 10.43 -13.09 47.77
C ASP A 229 11.88 -12.71 48.16
N GLY A 230 12.15 -11.42 48.43
CA GLY A 230 13.44 -10.89 48.87
C GLY A 230 14.47 -10.77 47.74
N HIS A 231 14.02 -10.70 46.49
CA HIS A 231 14.86 -10.49 45.32
C HIS A 231 14.92 -9.01 44.94
N GLU A 232 16.01 -8.60 44.29
CA GLU A 232 16.08 -7.29 43.64
C GLU A 232 15.37 -7.37 42.28
N ALA A 233 14.44 -6.45 42.05
CA ALA A 233 13.69 -6.37 40.80
C ALA A 233 14.33 -5.34 39.87
N ILE A 234 14.85 -5.80 38.73
CA ILE A 234 15.44 -4.94 37.71
C ILE A 234 14.49 -4.88 36.51
N LEU A 235 14.15 -3.66 36.10
CA LEU A 235 13.42 -3.40 34.86
C LEU A 235 14.38 -3.50 33.68
N THR A 236 14.22 -4.51 32.84
CA THR A 236 14.96 -4.65 31.57
C THR A 236 14.33 -3.79 30.48
N GLU A 237 15.15 -3.40 29.50
CA GLU A 237 14.80 -2.50 28.38
C GLU A 237 13.60 -3.00 27.56
N ASP A 238 13.37 -4.32 27.56
CA ASP A 238 12.23 -5.01 26.94
C ASP A 238 10.91 -4.94 27.75
N SER A 239 10.82 -4.08 28.76
CA SER A 239 9.62 -3.98 29.62
C SER A 239 9.29 -5.30 30.32
N THR A 240 10.30 -6.01 30.80
CA THR A 240 10.17 -7.24 31.56
C THR A 240 10.77 -7.05 32.95
N VAL A 241 10.19 -7.67 33.98
CA VAL A 241 10.72 -7.62 35.34
C VAL A 241 11.57 -8.87 35.55
N ASN A 242 12.87 -8.68 35.79
CA ASN A 242 13.77 -9.78 36.08
C ASN A 242 14.12 -9.78 37.58
N CYS A 243 13.97 -10.94 38.22
CA CYS A 243 14.22 -11.13 39.64
C CYS A 243 15.61 -11.71 39.85
N SER A 244 16.52 -10.92 40.41
CA SER A 244 17.86 -11.38 40.77
C SER A 244 17.95 -11.62 42.27
N LYS A 245 18.57 -12.73 42.68
CA LYS A 245 18.95 -12.97 44.08
C LYS A 245 20.44 -12.68 44.21
N ASP A 246 20.80 -11.82 45.16
CA ASP A 246 22.19 -11.75 45.64
C ASP A 246 22.60 -13.05 46.36
#